data_AF-A0A549T013-F1
#
_entry.id   AF-A0A549T013-F1
#
_cell.length_a   1.000
_cell.length_b   1.000
_cell.length_c   1.000
_cell.angle_alpha   90.00
_cell.angle_beta   90.00
_cell.angle_gamma   90.00
#
_symmetry.space_group_name_H-M   'P 1'
#
loop_
_entity.id
_entity.type
_entity.pdbx_description
1 polymer ?
#
loop_
_entity_poly.entity_id
_entity_poly.type
_entity_poly.pdbx_seq_one_letter_code
_entity_poly.pdbx_strand_id
1 'polypeptide(L)'
;MNWTDERVEKLKRLWADGLSASQIAAQLGGVSRNAVIGKVHRLNLPGRAKAGGATQAASRPQARNTSAPRAPNFAARATTASATRTVTRPVGATVVKEEIEIEVTQQPEFEAPANVVVPMSRRLSLTDLTERTCKWPMGDPLKDDFHFCGAESGESSPYCRYHARLAYQPVNERRKAASMAAAARA
;
A
#
# COMPACT_ATOMS: atom_id res chain seq x y z
N MET A 1 -6.99 -14.37 25.93
CA MET A 1 -6.91 -12.89 26.00
C MET A 1 -8.32 -12.38 26.29
N ASN A 2 -8.78 -12.56 27.52
CA ASN A 2 -10.20 -12.43 27.83
C ASN A 2 -10.49 -11.02 28.35
N TRP A 3 -11.29 -10.27 27.58
CA TRP A 3 -11.92 -9.04 28.05
C TRP A 3 -13.08 -9.43 28.97
N THR A 4 -12.75 -9.77 30.23
CA THR A 4 -13.74 -9.98 31.28
C THR A 4 -14.44 -8.68 31.60
N ASP A 5 -15.68 -8.75 32.09
CA ASP A 5 -16.48 -7.58 32.45
C ASP A 5 -15.77 -6.68 33.46
N GLU A 6 -15.07 -7.26 34.44
CA GLU A 6 -14.23 -6.55 35.41
C GLU A 6 -13.12 -5.70 34.74
N ARG A 7 -12.48 -6.24 33.69
CA ARG A 7 -11.44 -5.51 32.94
C ARG A 7 -12.03 -4.42 32.06
N VAL A 8 -13.24 -4.65 31.53
CA VAL A 8 -13.98 -3.64 30.77
C VAL A 8 -14.43 -2.49 31.67
N GLU A 9 -14.87 -2.79 32.90
CA GLU A 9 -15.26 -1.77 33.86
C GLU A 9 -14.05 -0.93 34.30
N LYS A 10 -12.92 -1.58 34.62
CA LYS A 10 -11.65 -0.87 34.89
C LYS A 10 -11.21 -0.02 33.70
N LEU A 11 -11.34 -0.52 32.47
CA LEU A 11 -11.05 0.26 31.25
C LEU A 11 -11.93 1.51 31.16
N LYS A 12 -13.25 1.39 31.41
CA LYS A 12 -14.19 2.52 31.38
C LYS A 12 -13.83 3.58 32.43
N ARG A 13 -13.50 3.15 33.66
CA ARG A 13 -13.06 4.05 34.75
C ARG A 13 -11.78 4.79 34.36
N LEU A 14 -10.72 4.06 34.00
CA LEU A 14 -9.43 4.66 33.63
C LEU A 14 -9.49 5.53 32.37
N TRP A 15 -10.41 5.23 31.44
CA TRP A 15 -10.64 6.06 30.26
C TRP A 15 -11.34 7.37 30.62
N ALA A 16 -12.33 7.33 31.52
CA ALA A 16 -13.01 8.51 32.05
C ALA A 16 -12.05 9.39 32.87
N ASP A 17 -11.14 8.78 33.64
CA ASP A 17 -10.06 9.45 34.37
C ASP A 17 -9.04 10.11 33.43
N GLY A 18 -9.13 9.86 32.13
CA GLY A 18 -8.18 10.39 31.16
C GLY A 18 -6.80 9.78 31.35
N LEU A 19 -6.67 8.46 31.40
CA LEU A 19 -5.38 7.80 31.15
C LEU A 19 -5.18 7.50 29.66
N SER A 20 -3.92 7.46 29.22
CA SER A 20 -3.60 7.11 27.84
C SER A 20 -3.72 5.61 27.62
N ALA A 21 -3.99 5.16 26.40
CA ALA A 21 -4.13 3.74 26.09
C ALA A 21 -2.90 2.90 26.50
N SER A 22 -1.70 3.47 26.47
CA SER A 22 -0.46 2.80 26.92
C SER A 22 -0.41 2.65 28.44
N GLN A 23 -0.85 3.65 29.20
CA GLN A 23 -0.92 3.58 30.66
C GLN A 23 -2.00 2.60 31.12
N ILE A 24 -3.17 2.62 30.46
CA ILE A 24 -4.25 1.67 30.73
C ILE A 24 -3.80 0.24 30.45
N ALA A 25 -3.06 0.02 29.37
CA ALA A 25 -2.47 -1.28 29.05
C ALA A 25 -1.51 -1.78 30.15
N ALA A 26 -0.65 -0.90 30.68
CA ALA A 26 0.25 -1.23 31.78
C ALA A 26 -0.51 -1.59 33.07
N GLN A 27 -1.59 -0.87 33.37
CA GLN A 27 -2.38 -1.07 34.60
C GLN A 27 -3.31 -2.29 34.53
N LEU A 28 -3.86 -2.59 33.35
CA LEU A 28 -4.68 -3.80 33.15
C LEU A 28 -3.82 -5.08 33.09
N GLY A 29 -2.56 -4.97 32.68
CA GLY A 29 -1.60 -6.07 32.57
C GLY A 29 -1.97 -7.10 31.50
N GLY A 30 -1.01 -7.56 30.71
CA GLY A 30 -1.26 -8.59 29.69
C GLY A 30 -2.16 -8.16 28.53
N VAL A 31 -2.33 -6.85 28.28
CA VAL A 31 -3.06 -6.29 27.12
C VAL A 31 -2.19 -5.22 26.46
N SER A 32 -2.10 -5.24 25.13
CA SER A 32 -1.32 -4.23 24.39
C SER A 32 -2.10 -2.93 24.22
N ARG A 33 -1.38 -1.82 24.00
CA ARG A 33 -1.98 -0.50 23.67
C ARG A 33 -3.04 -0.60 22.56
N ASN A 34 -2.74 -1.35 21.49
CA ASN A 34 -3.64 -1.48 20.34
C ASN A 34 -4.91 -2.26 20.71
N ALA A 35 -4.81 -3.25 21.59
CA ALA A 35 -5.97 -3.97 22.09
C ALA A 35 -6.88 -3.08 22.94
N VAL A 36 -6.31 -2.16 23.75
CA VAL A 36 -7.07 -1.15 24.50
C VAL A 36 -7.82 -0.21 23.55
N ILE A 37 -7.13 0.37 22.55
CA ILE A 37 -7.74 1.27 21.55
C ILE A 37 -8.88 0.55 20.81
N GLY A 38 -8.61 -0.69 20.36
CA GLY A 38 -9.60 -1.51 19.67
C GLY A 38 -10.82 -1.81 20.54
N LYS A 39 -10.64 -2.05 21.85
CA LYS A 39 -11.77 -2.30 22.76
C LYS A 39 -12.58 -1.02 23.04
N VAL A 40 -11.93 0.12 23.25
CA VAL A 40 -12.59 1.43 23.42
C VAL A 40 -13.47 1.75 22.21
N HIS A 41 -12.95 1.52 20.99
CA HIS A 41 -13.68 1.78 19.75
C HIS A 41 -14.89 0.85 19.54
N ARG A 42 -14.80 -0.42 19.98
CA ARG A 42 -15.94 -1.37 19.95
C ARG A 42 -17.01 -1.07 20.99
N LEU A 43 -16.65 -0.39 22.08
CA LEU A 43 -17.56 0.01 23.16
C LEU A 43 -18.16 1.40 22.92
N ASN A 44 -17.83 2.06 21.81
CA ASN A 44 -18.26 3.42 21.45
C ASN A 44 -18.10 4.42 22.60
N LEU A 45 -17.04 4.27 23.39
CA LEU A 45 -16.73 5.21 24.46
C LEU A 45 -16.39 6.56 23.85
N PRO A 46 -16.84 7.67 24.45
CA PRO A 46 -16.58 9.00 23.93
C PRO A 46 -15.07 9.19 23.77
N GLY A 47 -14.70 9.81 22.64
CA GLY A 47 -13.31 10.19 22.38
C GLY A 47 -12.81 10.98 23.57
N ARG A 48 -11.68 10.55 24.15
CA ARG A 48 -11.06 11.27 25.25
C ARG A 48 -10.90 12.73 24.82
N ALA A 49 -11.55 13.65 25.54
CA ALA A 49 -11.29 15.07 25.38
C ALA A 49 -9.78 15.26 25.55
N LYS A 50 -9.13 15.73 24.49
CA LYS A 50 -7.68 15.89 24.39
C LYS A 50 -7.27 16.84 25.52
N ALA A 51 -6.86 16.28 26.66
CA ALA A 51 -6.34 17.06 27.77
C ALA A 51 -5.05 17.73 27.27
N GLY A 52 -5.18 19.01 26.89
CA GLY A 52 -4.09 19.89 26.48
C GLY A 52 -3.52 19.62 25.08
N GLY A 53 -3.76 20.56 24.17
CA GLY A 53 -2.87 20.79 23.03
C GLY A 53 -3.35 20.23 21.69
N ALA A 54 -4.07 21.06 20.94
CA ALA A 54 -3.78 21.20 19.52
C ALA A 54 -2.35 21.75 19.38
N THR A 55 -1.36 20.88 19.43
CA THR A 55 -0.11 21.11 18.74
C THR A 55 -0.10 20.18 17.54
N GLN A 56 0.04 20.83 16.40
CA GLN A 56 0.51 20.24 15.16
C GLN A 56 1.66 19.29 15.49
N ALA A 57 1.68 18.13 14.85
CA ALA A 57 2.76 17.16 14.97
C ALA A 57 4.04 17.77 14.38
N ALA A 58 4.74 18.58 15.16
CA ALA A 58 6.15 18.85 14.98
C ALA A 58 6.89 17.55 15.30
N SER A 59 7.37 16.90 14.24
CA SER A 59 8.22 15.73 14.27
C SER A 59 9.48 15.99 15.09
N ARG A 60 9.49 15.54 16.35
CA ARG A 60 10.73 15.36 17.12
C ARG A 60 11.45 14.10 16.59
N PRO A 61 12.73 14.18 16.20
CA PRO A 61 13.44 13.07 15.59
C PRO A 61 13.67 11.96 16.63
N GLN A 62 13.13 10.79 16.37
CA GLN A 62 13.47 9.57 17.08
C GLN A 62 14.79 9.07 16.52
N ALA A 63 15.85 9.09 17.34
CA ALA A 63 17.12 8.45 17.03
C ALA A 63 16.87 6.98 16.67
N ARG A 64 17.04 6.64 15.39
CA ARG A 64 17.06 5.26 14.92
C ARG A 64 18.43 4.69 15.25
N ASN A 65 18.46 3.62 16.02
CA ASN A 65 19.58 2.69 16.05
C ASN A 65 19.96 2.34 14.61
N THR A 66 21.12 2.79 14.14
CA THR A 66 21.72 2.39 12.88
C THR A 66 22.30 1.00 13.03
N SER A 67 21.53 -0.03 12.67
CA SER A 67 22.13 -1.31 12.27
C SER A 67 22.67 -1.14 10.85
N ALA A 68 23.97 -1.32 10.67
CA ALA A 68 24.65 -1.18 9.38
C ALA A 68 24.02 -2.13 8.32
N PRO A 69 23.86 -1.70 7.06
CA PRO A 69 23.38 -2.58 6.00
C PRO A 69 24.45 -3.62 5.66
N ARG A 70 24.15 -4.89 5.92
CA ARG A 70 24.94 -6.03 5.47
C ARG A 70 24.83 -6.12 3.94
N ALA A 71 25.97 -6.09 3.26
CA ALA A 71 26.06 -6.24 1.81
C ALA A 71 25.51 -7.61 1.35
N PRO A 72 24.67 -7.69 0.29
CA PRO A 72 24.32 -8.95 -0.31
C PRO A 72 25.48 -9.41 -1.20
N ASN A 73 26.29 -10.33 -0.68
CA ASN A 73 27.24 -11.08 -1.49
C ASN A 73 26.47 -12.20 -2.19
N PHE A 74 26.01 -11.96 -3.42
CA PHE A 74 25.64 -13.05 -4.32
C PHE A 74 26.10 -12.72 -5.74
N ALA A 75 27.11 -13.46 -6.17
CA ALA A 75 27.71 -13.39 -7.49
C ALA A 75 26.68 -13.75 -8.57
N ALA A 76 26.30 -12.78 -9.39
CA ALA A 76 25.59 -13.04 -10.64
C ALA A 76 26.60 -13.55 -11.67
N ARG A 77 26.57 -14.86 -11.92
CA ARG A 77 27.26 -15.48 -13.06
C ARG A 77 26.57 -15.01 -14.34
N ALA A 78 27.29 -14.21 -15.11
CA ALA A 78 26.92 -13.83 -16.47
C ALA A 78 27.10 -15.02 -17.43
N THR A 79 26.05 -15.35 -18.19
CA THR A 79 26.16 -16.14 -19.42
C THR A 79 25.18 -15.61 -20.46
N THR A 80 25.76 -15.09 -21.56
CA THR A 80 25.29 -15.09 -22.96
C THR A 80 23.96 -14.41 -23.32
N ALA A 81 23.76 -13.66 -24.40
CA ALA A 81 24.55 -12.94 -25.41
C ALA A 81 23.50 -12.39 -26.41
N SER A 82 23.58 -11.11 -26.83
CA SER A 82 23.26 -10.60 -28.19
C SER A 82 23.29 -9.07 -28.14
N ALA A 83 24.42 -8.41 -28.42
CA ALA A 83 24.94 -8.01 -29.73
C ALA A 83 24.35 -6.69 -30.25
N THR A 84 25.17 -5.64 -30.20
CA THR A 84 25.33 -4.70 -31.32
C THR A 84 26.78 -4.23 -31.32
N ARG A 85 27.45 -4.45 -32.46
CA ARG A 85 28.83 -4.06 -32.72
C ARG A 85 28.87 -2.58 -33.10
N THR A 86 29.84 -1.84 -32.56
CA THR A 86 30.37 -0.66 -33.25
C THR A 86 31.89 -0.69 -33.13
N VAL A 87 32.54 -0.73 -34.28
CA VAL A 87 33.99 -0.71 -34.46
C VAL A 87 34.42 0.75 -34.55
N THR A 88 35.33 1.19 -33.68
CA THR A 88 36.13 2.39 -33.96
C THR A 88 37.53 2.21 -33.37
N ARG A 89 38.54 2.20 -34.24
CA ARG A 89 39.97 2.23 -33.86
C ARG A 89 40.37 3.66 -33.49
N PRO A 90 41.26 3.90 -32.51
CA PRO A 90 41.75 5.24 -32.23
C PRO A 90 42.99 5.55 -33.07
N VAL A 91 42.95 6.62 -33.88
CA VAL A 91 44.14 7.38 -34.31
C VAL A 91 43.72 8.82 -34.58
N GLY A 92 44.43 9.79 -33.99
CA GLY A 92 44.53 11.15 -34.52
C GLY A 92 44.09 12.24 -33.56
N ALA A 93 45.02 13.15 -33.24
CA ALA A 93 44.89 14.24 -32.30
C ALA A 93 44.16 15.47 -32.88
N THR A 94 43.64 16.28 -31.95
CA THR A 94 43.13 17.66 -32.09
C THR A 94 41.69 17.82 -32.58
N VAL A 95 41.02 18.84 -32.01
CA VAL A 95 39.72 19.44 -32.37
C VAL A 95 38.60 19.16 -31.35
N VAL A 96 38.47 20.17 -30.46
CA VAL A 96 37.35 20.62 -29.60
C VAL A 96 36.36 19.60 -29.02
N LYS A 97 36.37 19.52 -27.68
CA LYS A 97 35.30 18.94 -26.87
C LYS A 97 34.13 19.93 -26.82
N GLU A 98 33.23 19.83 -27.79
CA GLU A 98 31.93 20.49 -27.72
C GLU A 98 31.03 19.67 -26.78
N GLU A 99 30.77 20.22 -25.60
CA GLU A 99 29.87 19.63 -24.59
C GLU A 99 28.43 19.84 -25.06
N ILE A 100 27.89 18.84 -25.76
CA ILE A 100 26.46 18.79 -26.08
C ILE A 100 25.73 18.33 -24.82
N GLU A 101 25.24 19.29 -24.05
CA GLU A 101 24.33 19.10 -22.94
C GLU A 101 22.96 18.69 -23.49
N ILE A 102 22.72 17.39 -23.62
CA ILE A 102 21.41 16.86 -23.97
C ILE A 102 20.61 16.76 -22.67
N GLU A 103 19.91 17.84 -22.32
CA GLU A 103 18.90 17.82 -21.27
C GLU A 103 17.70 16.99 -21.76
N VAL A 104 17.77 15.67 -21.58
CA VAL A 104 16.65 14.77 -21.85
C VAL A 104 15.61 14.95 -20.74
N THR A 105 14.75 15.97 -20.89
CA THR A 105 13.49 16.05 -20.17
C THR A 105 12.61 14.90 -20.67
N GLN A 106 12.71 13.74 -20.01
CA GLN A 106 11.78 12.64 -20.20
C GLN A 106 10.49 13.01 -19.48
N GLN A 107 9.60 13.72 -20.18
CA GLN A 107 8.20 13.71 -19.79
C GLN A 107 7.70 12.27 -19.98
N PRO A 108 7.27 11.56 -18.92
CA PRO A 108 6.63 10.27 -19.12
C PRO A 108 5.27 10.55 -19.76
N GLU A 109 5.21 10.53 -21.09
CA GLU A 109 3.96 10.42 -21.81
C GLU A 109 3.33 9.08 -21.41
N PHE A 110 2.37 9.15 -20.49
CA PHE A 110 1.54 8.02 -20.11
C PHE A 110 0.61 7.73 -21.28
N GLU A 111 1.11 6.98 -22.25
CA GLU A 111 0.29 6.46 -23.33
C GLU A 111 -0.57 5.34 -22.74
N ALA A 112 -1.84 5.68 -22.46
CA ALA A 112 -2.80 4.69 -21.99
C ALA A 112 -2.86 3.57 -23.04
N PRO A 113 -2.66 2.28 -22.67
CA PRO A 113 -2.72 1.21 -23.64
C PRO A 113 -4.13 1.21 -24.24
N ALA A 114 -4.23 1.56 -25.52
CA ALA A 114 -5.47 1.76 -26.26
C ALA A 114 -6.39 0.52 -26.35
N ASN A 115 -5.96 -0.62 -25.79
CA ASN A 115 -6.65 -1.90 -25.85
C ASN A 115 -6.81 -2.54 -24.47
N VAL A 116 -7.36 -1.79 -23.51
CA VAL A 116 -7.93 -2.41 -22.30
C VAL A 116 -9.24 -3.07 -22.70
N VAL A 117 -9.15 -4.32 -23.19
CA VAL A 117 -10.33 -5.17 -23.41
C VAL A 117 -10.90 -5.49 -22.03
N VAL A 118 -11.80 -4.64 -21.54
CA VAL A 118 -12.64 -4.96 -20.38
C VAL A 118 -13.49 -6.15 -20.80
N PRO A 119 -13.38 -7.31 -20.13
CA PRO A 119 -14.23 -8.46 -20.45
C PRO A 119 -15.69 -8.03 -20.39
N MET A 120 -16.49 -8.36 -21.42
CA MET A 120 -17.92 -8.05 -21.44
C MET A 120 -18.55 -8.48 -20.12
N SER A 121 -19.05 -7.51 -19.36
CA SER A 121 -19.66 -7.78 -18.06
C SER A 121 -20.95 -8.57 -18.28
N ARG A 122 -21.09 -9.69 -17.58
CA ARG A 122 -22.31 -10.51 -17.58
C ARG A 122 -23.39 -9.98 -16.65
N ARG A 123 -23.15 -8.84 -15.98
CA ARG A 123 -24.07 -8.11 -15.10
C ARG A 123 -24.84 -9.03 -14.15
N LEU A 124 -24.10 -9.84 -13.39
CA LEU A 124 -24.69 -10.80 -12.46
C LEU A 124 -25.15 -10.10 -11.18
N SER A 125 -26.28 -10.54 -10.61
CA SER A 125 -26.69 -10.12 -9.28
C SER A 125 -25.93 -10.90 -8.20
N LEU A 126 -26.10 -10.55 -6.92
CA LEU A 126 -25.44 -11.26 -5.81
C LEU A 126 -25.85 -12.74 -5.75
N THR A 127 -27.09 -13.07 -6.09
CA THR A 127 -27.62 -14.44 -6.04
C THR A 127 -27.07 -15.31 -7.16
N ASP A 128 -26.68 -14.74 -8.29
CA ASP A 128 -26.22 -15.49 -9.47
C ASP A 128 -24.71 -15.74 -9.46
N LEU A 129 -24.03 -15.33 -8.39
CA LEU A 129 -22.58 -15.34 -8.30
C LEU A 129 -22.06 -16.71 -7.83
N THR A 130 -21.36 -17.41 -8.71
CA THR A 130 -20.69 -18.68 -8.41
C THR A 130 -19.23 -18.48 -7.98
N GLU A 131 -18.56 -19.57 -7.60
CA GLU A 131 -17.11 -19.59 -7.31
C GLU A 131 -16.26 -19.36 -8.57
N ARG A 132 -16.79 -19.68 -9.77
CA ARG A 132 -16.12 -19.51 -11.06
C ARG A 132 -16.45 -18.19 -11.76
N THR A 133 -17.13 -17.27 -11.09
CA THR A 133 -17.52 -15.97 -11.66
C THR A 133 -16.87 -14.81 -10.92
N CYS A 134 -16.44 -13.81 -11.68
CA CYS A 134 -15.76 -12.62 -11.18
C CYS A 134 -16.69 -11.78 -10.30
N LYS A 135 -16.28 -11.62 -9.03
CA LYS A 135 -17.04 -10.94 -7.98
C LYS A 135 -16.78 -9.43 -7.89
N TRP A 136 -16.32 -8.82 -8.97
CA TRP A 136 -15.98 -7.38 -8.97
C TRP A 136 -17.25 -6.53 -9.01
N PRO A 137 -17.50 -5.66 -8.02
CA PRO A 137 -18.70 -4.82 -7.97
C PRO A 137 -18.60 -3.68 -9.01
N MET A 138 -19.69 -3.48 -9.74
CA MET A 138 -19.86 -2.41 -10.72
C MET A 138 -21.09 -1.59 -10.33
N GLY A 139 -20.91 -0.28 -10.26
CA GLY A 139 -21.95 0.65 -9.81
C GLY A 139 -21.93 0.90 -8.30
N ASP A 140 -22.99 1.55 -7.83
CA ASP A 140 -23.17 1.97 -6.44
C ASP A 140 -24.11 0.97 -5.74
N PRO A 141 -23.74 0.38 -4.58
CA PRO A 141 -24.59 -0.57 -3.85
C PRO A 141 -25.98 -0.05 -3.46
N LEU A 142 -26.20 1.26 -3.45
CA LEU A 142 -27.51 1.86 -3.12
C LEU A 142 -28.42 2.06 -4.34
N LYS A 143 -27.95 1.74 -5.56
CA LYS A 143 -28.70 1.89 -6.81
C LYS A 143 -29.07 0.53 -7.40
N ASP A 144 -30.19 0.48 -8.11
CA ASP A 144 -30.65 -0.74 -8.81
C ASP A 144 -29.72 -1.20 -9.94
N ASP A 145 -28.80 -0.34 -10.40
CA ASP A 145 -27.77 -0.66 -11.39
C ASP A 145 -26.58 -1.43 -10.80
N PHE A 146 -26.60 -1.80 -9.51
CA PHE A 146 -25.54 -2.56 -8.89
C PHE A 146 -25.45 -3.98 -9.45
N HIS A 147 -24.32 -4.33 -10.02
CA HIS A 147 -24.08 -5.66 -10.58
C HIS A 147 -22.62 -6.09 -10.43
N PHE A 148 -22.37 -7.38 -10.58
CA PHE A 148 -21.03 -7.95 -10.61
C PHE A 148 -20.57 -8.20 -12.04
N CYS A 149 -19.25 -8.10 -12.26
CA CYS A 149 -18.64 -8.35 -13.57
C CYS A 149 -19.07 -9.69 -14.18
N GLY A 150 -19.05 -10.78 -13.40
CA GLY A 150 -19.54 -12.10 -13.84
C GLY A 150 -18.74 -12.81 -14.94
N ALA A 151 -17.62 -12.23 -15.40
CA ALA A 151 -16.68 -12.92 -16.27
C ALA A 151 -16.07 -14.17 -15.59
N GLU A 152 -15.57 -15.13 -16.35
CA GLU A 152 -14.98 -16.34 -15.77
C GLU A 152 -13.76 -15.98 -14.89
N SER A 153 -13.78 -16.48 -13.65
CA SER A 153 -12.65 -16.41 -12.74
C SER A 153 -11.91 -17.75 -12.74
N GLY A 154 -10.58 -17.69 -12.62
CA GLY A 154 -9.77 -18.90 -12.52
C GLY A 154 -10.01 -19.62 -11.19
N GLU A 155 -9.68 -20.91 -11.13
CA GLU A 155 -9.94 -21.81 -9.98
C GLU A 155 -9.51 -21.23 -8.61
N SER A 156 -8.45 -20.43 -8.58
CA SER A 156 -7.86 -19.88 -7.35
C SER A 156 -8.02 -18.36 -7.19
N SER A 157 -8.82 -17.71 -8.04
CA SER A 157 -8.99 -16.26 -8.03
C SER A 157 -10.48 -15.87 -7.95
N PRO A 158 -10.89 -14.95 -7.05
CA PRO A 158 -12.26 -14.45 -6.99
C PRO A 158 -12.62 -13.50 -8.15
N TYR A 159 -11.63 -13.10 -8.94
CA TYR A 159 -11.77 -12.14 -10.03
C TYR A 159 -11.24 -12.69 -11.35
N CYS A 160 -11.78 -12.19 -12.47
CA CYS A 160 -11.22 -12.44 -13.80
C CYS A 160 -9.81 -11.83 -13.90
N ARG A 161 -9.03 -12.21 -14.92
CA ARG A 161 -7.64 -11.74 -15.08
C ARG A 161 -7.51 -10.21 -15.06
N TYR A 162 -8.50 -9.49 -15.59
CA TYR A 162 -8.54 -8.04 -15.60
C TYR A 162 -8.72 -7.46 -14.19
N HIS A 163 -9.79 -7.83 -13.50
CA HIS A 163 -10.09 -7.35 -12.14
C HIS A 163 -9.11 -7.87 -11.09
N ALA A 164 -8.47 -9.01 -11.31
CA ALA A 164 -7.39 -9.49 -10.45
C ALA A 164 -6.18 -8.54 -10.47
N ARG A 165 -5.82 -7.96 -11.63
CA ARG A 165 -4.73 -6.96 -11.72
C ARG A 165 -5.08 -5.65 -11.02
N LEU A 166 -6.35 -5.26 -11.06
CA LEU A 166 -6.85 -4.09 -10.35
C LEU A 166 -6.86 -4.29 -8.84
N ALA A 167 -7.27 -5.49 -8.38
CA ALA A 167 -7.34 -5.82 -6.97
C ALA A 167 -5.96 -6.02 -6.32
N TYR A 168 -5.05 -6.72 -7.02
CA TYR A 168 -3.78 -7.14 -6.47
C TYR A 168 -2.62 -6.37 -7.10
N GLN A 169 -2.16 -5.32 -6.42
CA GLN A 169 -0.91 -4.66 -6.77
C GLN A 169 0.30 -5.44 -6.22
N PRO A 170 1.30 -5.76 -7.06
CA PRO A 170 2.53 -6.38 -6.59
C PRO A 170 3.21 -5.48 -5.56
N VAL A 171 3.81 -6.10 -4.53
CA VAL A 171 4.47 -5.40 -3.41
C VAL A 171 5.48 -4.34 -3.86
N ASN A 172 6.15 -4.55 -4.99
CA ASN A 172 7.15 -3.64 -5.52
C ASN A 172 6.52 -2.34 -6.07
N GLU A 173 5.37 -2.44 -6.74
CA GLU A 173 4.63 -1.27 -7.22
C GLU A 173 4.03 -0.48 -6.06
N ARG A 174 3.53 -1.16 -5.01
CA ARG A 174 3.07 -0.48 -3.78
C ARG A 174 4.19 0.33 -3.11
N ARG A 175 5.40 -0.22 -3.05
CA ARG A 175 6.58 0.49 -2.51
C ARG A 175 6.96 1.70 -3.37
N LYS A 176 6.96 1.55 -4.70
CA LYS A 176 7.26 2.63 -5.65
C LYS A 176 6.20 3.73 -5.62
N ALA A 177 4.92 3.38 -5.59
CA ALA A 177 3.82 4.33 -5.47
C ALA A 177 3.88 5.09 -4.13
N ALA A 178 4.17 4.39 -3.02
CA ALA A 178 4.35 5.03 -1.72
C ALA A 178 5.57 5.98 -1.69
N SER A 179 6.68 5.62 -2.33
CA SER A 179 7.86 6.50 -2.42
C SER A 179 7.60 7.72 -3.32
N MET A 180 6.89 7.56 -4.43
CA MET A 180 6.50 8.68 -5.31
C MET A 180 5.52 9.64 -4.61
N ALA A 181 4.52 9.11 -3.90
CA ALA A 181 3.57 9.92 -3.14
C ALA A 181 4.21 10.66 -1.96
N ALA A 182 5.28 10.11 -1.36
CA ALA A 182 6.06 10.79 -0.34
C ALA A 182 6.92 11.92 -0.92
N ALA A 183 7.52 11.71 -2.10
CA ALA A 183 8.33 12.72 -2.79
C ALA A 183 7.48 13.92 -3.28
N ALA A 184 6.25 13.68 -3.75
CA ALA A 184 5.37 14.75 -4.23
C ALA A 184 4.76 15.63 -3.11
N ARG A 185 4.96 15.26 -1.83
CA ARG A 185 4.45 15.98 -0.65
C ARG A 185 5.54 16.75 0.09
N ALA A 186 6.80 16.61 -0.31
CA ALA A 186 7.96 17.32 0.20
C ALA A 186 8.23 18.55 -0.66
#